data_AF-A0A523Z435-F1
#
_entry.id   AF-A0A523Z435-F1
#
_cell.length_a   1.000
_cell.length_b   1.000
_cell.length_c   1.000
_cell.angle_alpha   90.00
_cell.angle_beta   90.00
_cell.angle_gamma   90.00
#
_symmetry.space_group_name_H-M   'P 1'
#
loop_
_entity.id
_entity.type
_entity.pdbx_description
1 polymer ?
#
loop_
_entity_poly.entity_id
_entity_poly.type
_entity_poly.pdbx_seq_one_letter_code
_entity_poly.pdbx_strand_id
1 'polypeptide(L)'
;MPFDSLNTDQFTDLLGAKNNIPTDIVKYISYCINKKKSNRLLNELILDADVTAEGLDQFFGNASRITGLSHAEILNATGFSWRDIDPSRIESAIAQLRAIFFLNTQQFADIILILTQESRSSDIVAIRNGRKFAIEVINSIYDANQRFLSHELADWAFSRLTSEGKKAQILRTSEEHSCEKGAYIAVISTQQAASLQTHEDFLEAARLTWEYISSPTDLHICMVTGRVTLGYGSDDAIYPSWPS
;
A
#
# COMPACT_ATOMS: atom_id res chain seq x y z
N MET A 1 -21.34 15.26 1.85
CA MET A 1 -21.84 16.15 0.77
C MET A 1 -22.51 15.27 -0.29
N PRO A 2 -23.72 15.58 -0.79
CA PRO A 2 -24.36 14.79 -1.86
C PRO A 2 -23.56 14.87 -3.16
N PHE A 3 -23.46 13.77 -3.93
CA PHE A 3 -22.78 13.75 -5.22
C PHE A 3 -23.27 14.83 -6.20
N ASP A 4 -24.56 15.19 -6.11
CA ASP A 4 -25.19 16.18 -6.97
C ASP A 4 -24.70 17.62 -6.73
N SER A 5 -23.88 17.84 -5.70
CA SER A 5 -23.24 19.12 -5.39
C SER A 5 -21.74 19.15 -5.68
N LEU A 6 -21.16 18.04 -6.17
CA LEU A 6 -19.74 17.97 -6.52
C LEU A 6 -19.51 18.58 -7.90
N ASN A 7 -18.65 19.59 -7.96
CA ASN A 7 -18.21 20.16 -9.23
C ASN A 7 -17.04 19.32 -9.78
N THR A 8 -17.29 18.53 -10.83
CA THR A 8 -16.26 17.71 -11.46
C THR A 8 -15.08 18.54 -11.95
N ASP A 9 -15.36 19.68 -12.60
CA ASP A 9 -14.34 20.55 -13.20
C ASP A 9 -13.37 21.09 -12.13
N GLN A 10 -13.89 21.43 -10.94
CA GLN A 10 -13.08 21.89 -9.83
C GLN A 10 -12.02 20.86 -9.41
N PHE A 11 -12.39 19.58 -9.25
CA PHE A 11 -11.44 18.55 -8.85
C PHE A 11 -10.48 18.17 -9.97
N THR A 12 -10.95 18.18 -11.23
CA THR A 12 -10.07 17.87 -12.36
C THR A 12 -9.05 18.94 -12.63
N ASP A 13 -9.43 20.21 -12.50
CA ASP A 13 -8.50 21.34 -12.67
C ASP A 13 -7.48 21.36 -11.54
N LEU A 14 -7.92 21.14 -10.29
CA LEU A 14 -7.02 21.08 -9.14
C LEU A 14 -5.99 19.95 -9.28
N LEU A 15 -6.44 18.73 -9.58
CA LEU A 15 -5.55 17.59 -9.74
C LEU A 15 -4.70 17.68 -11.02
N GLY A 16 -5.27 18.23 -12.10
CA GLY A 16 -4.59 18.41 -13.39
C GLY A 16 -3.54 19.52 -13.37
N ALA A 17 -3.62 20.46 -12.44
CA ALA A 17 -2.60 21.48 -12.21
C ALA A 17 -1.37 20.94 -11.45
N LYS A 18 -1.45 19.73 -10.88
CA LYS A 18 -0.33 19.08 -10.18
C LYS A 18 0.62 18.43 -11.19
N ASN A 19 1.93 18.56 -10.95
CA ASN A 19 2.96 18.12 -11.90
C ASN A 19 3.19 16.61 -11.88
N ASN A 20 2.96 15.99 -10.73
CA ASN A 20 3.34 14.60 -10.47
C ASN A 20 2.15 13.64 -10.47
N ILE A 21 0.91 14.16 -10.44
CA ILE A 21 -0.29 13.31 -10.45
C ILE A 21 -0.52 12.73 -11.86
N PRO A 22 -0.58 11.40 -12.02
CA PRO A 22 -0.87 10.81 -13.32
C PRO A 22 -2.26 11.19 -13.82
N THR A 23 -2.39 11.47 -15.12
CA THR A 23 -3.67 11.84 -15.74
C THR A 23 -4.78 10.80 -15.51
N ASP A 24 -4.42 9.53 -15.35
CA ASP A 24 -5.38 8.46 -15.10
C ASP A 24 -6.03 8.55 -13.70
N ILE A 25 -5.37 9.15 -12.70
CA ILE A 25 -6.00 9.49 -11.42
C ILE A 25 -7.07 10.58 -11.63
N VAL A 26 -6.76 11.61 -12.43
CA VAL A 26 -7.70 12.69 -12.76
C VAL A 26 -8.93 12.13 -13.47
N LYS A 27 -8.72 11.23 -14.45
CA LYS A 27 -9.81 10.51 -15.14
C LYS A 27 -10.64 9.67 -14.18
N TYR A 28 -9.98 8.95 -13.27
CA TYR A 28 -10.67 8.11 -12.27
C TYR A 28 -11.58 8.94 -11.37
N ILE A 29 -11.09 10.05 -10.81
CA ILE A 29 -11.90 10.95 -9.96
C ILE A 29 -13.09 11.52 -10.74
N SER A 30 -12.87 12.01 -11.95
CA SER A 30 -13.94 12.48 -12.85
C SER A 30 -15.01 11.40 -13.03
N TYR A 31 -14.56 10.18 -13.30
CA TYR A 31 -15.42 9.05 -13.56
C TYR A 31 -16.22 8.64 -12.31
N CYS A 32 -15.58 8.60 -11.13
CA CYS A 32 -16.24 8.32 -9.86
C CYS A 32 -17.35 9.33 -9.53
N ILE A 33 -17.10 10.63 -9.72
CA ILE A 33 -18.11 11.67 -9.53
C ILE A 33 -19.29 11.46 -10.48
N ASN A 34 -19.02 11.30 -11.78
CA ASN A 34 -20.05 11.10 -12.81
C ASN A 34 -20.88 9.83 -12.60
N LYS A 35 -20.28 8.77 -12.05
CA LYS A 35 -20.96 7.51 -11.75
C LYS A 35 -21.52 7.45 -10.33
N LYS A 36 -21.41 8.52 -9.55
CA LYS A 36 -21.82 8.59 -8.14
C LYS A 36 -21.23 7.44 -7.31
N LYS A 37 -19.96 7.12 -7.55
CA LYS A 37 -19.20 6.08 -6.85
C LYS A 37 -18.31 6.75 -5.81
N SER A 38 -18.50 6.37 -4.55
CA SER A 38 -17.63 6.81 -3.46
C SER A 38 -16.45 5.85 -3.32
N ASN A 39 -15.30 6.42 -3.00
CA ASN A 39 -14.10 5.74 -2.53
C ASN A 39 -13.41 6.68 -1.53
N ARG A 40 -12.40 6.21 -0.82
CA ARG A 40 -11.79 7.00 0.27
C ARG A 40 -11.03 8.20 -0.28
N LEU A 41 -10.27 8.03 -1.37
CA LEU A 41 -9.59 9.15 -2.01
C LEU A 41 -10.55 10.28 -2.40
N LEU A 42 -11.71 9.95 -3.00
CA LEU A 42 -12.73 10.93 -3.33
C LEU A 42 -13.32 11.58 -2.07
N ASN A 43 -13.55 10.79 -1.01
CA ASN A 43 -14.05 11.34 0.25
C ASN A 43 -13.04 12.32 0.88
N GLU A 44 -11.74 12.02 0.84
CA GLU A 44 -10.69 12.93 1.32
C GLU A 44 -10.62 14.21 0.47
N LEU A 45 -10.74 14.10 -0.86
CA LEU A 45 -10.84 15.27 -1.74
C LEU A 45 -12.05 16.14 -1.42
N ILE A 46 -13.19 15.55 -1.06
CA ILE A 46 -14.39 16.28 -0.65
C ILE A 46 -14.19 17.00 0.70
N LEU A 47 -13.41 16.42 1.60
CA LEU A 47 -13.13 16.98 2.92
C LEU A 47 -12.10 18.12 2.84
N ASP A 48 -10.98 17.89 2.17
CA ASP A 48 -9.89 18.86 2.00
C ASP A 48 -9.16 18.64 0.67
N ALA A 49 -9.66 19.31 -0.37
CA ALA A 49 -9.22 19.11 -1.74
C ALA A 49 -7.75 19.49 -1.94
N ASP A 50 -7.33 20.64 -1.41
CA ASP A 50 -5.98 21.18 -1.60
C ASP A 50 -4.94 20.33 -0.88
N VAL A 51 -5.20 19.96 0.38
CA VAL A 51 -4.29 19.10 1.16
C VAL A 51 -4.18 17.72 0.53
N THR A 52 -5.30 17.14 0.08
CA THR A 52 -5.30 15.82 -0.55
C THR A 52 -4.57 15.84 -1.89
N ALA A 53 -4.80 16.86 -2.72
CA ALA A 53 -4.13 17.01 -4.01
C ALA A 53 -2.61 17.23 -3.84
N GLU A 54 -2.21 18.06 -2.88
CA GLU A 54 -0.80 18.28 -2.56
C GLU A 54 -0.14 17.00 -2.01
N GLY A 55 -0.84 16.29 -1.12
CA GLY A 55 -0.40 15.00 -0.61
C GLY A 55 -0.17 13.99 -1.73
N LEU A 56 -1.12 13.86 -2.66
CA LEU A 56 -0.98 12.98 -3.84
C LEU A 56 0.20 13.37 -4.74
N ASP A 57 0.36 14.67 -5.03
CA ASP A 57 1.46 15.15 -5.87
C ASP A 57 2.81 14.80 -5.26
N GLN A 58 2.99 15.07 -3.96
CA GLN A 58 4.18 14.69 -3.23
C GLN A 58 4.38 13.17 -3.20
N PHE A 59 3.30 12.40 -3.12
CA PHE A 59 3.36 10.94 -3.07
C PHE A 59 3.93 10.36 -4.36
N PHE A 60 3.42 10.77 -5.51
CA PHE A 60 3.97 10.33 -6.80
C PHE A 60 5.37 10.89 -7.07
N GLY A 61 5.62 12.16 -6.74
CA GLY A 61 6.93 12.78 -6.96
C GLY A 61 8.05 12.13 -6.13
N ASN A 62 7.75 11.72 -4.89
CA ASN A 62 8.67 10.96 -4.07
C ASN A 62 8.86 9.52 -4.57
N ALA A 63 7.78 8.81 -4.93
CA ALA A 63 7.87 7.45 -5.44
C ALA A 63 8.69 7.37 -6.74
N SER A 64 8.55 8.37 -7.61
CA SER A 64 9.38 8.57 -8.81
C SER A 64 10.86 8.71 -8.47
N ARG A 65 11.19 9.54 -7.47
CA ARG A 65 12.58 9.68 -7.02
C ARG A 65 13.17 8.39 -6.42
N ILE A 66 12.36 7.60 -5.73
CA ILE A 66 12.81 6.34 -5.10
C ILE A 66 13.03 5.25 -6.15
N THR A 67 12.12 5.11 -7.11
CA THR A 67 12.10 4.01 -8.08
C THR A 67 12.81 4.35 -9.39
N GLY A 68 13.01 5.63 -9.69
CA GLY A 68 13.50 6.11 -10.99
C GLY A 68 12.47 6.06 -12.12
N LEU A 69 11.23 5.63 -11.84
CA LEU A 69 10.16 5.51 -12.82
C LEU A 69 9.36 6.82 -12.96
N SER A 70 8.77 7.04 -14.13
CA SER A 70 7.81 8.14 -14.31
C SER A 70 6.53 7.88 -13.51
N HIS A 71 5.77 8.95 -13.21
CA HIS A 71 4.52 8.86 -12.46
C HIS A 71 3.50 7.92 -13.12
N ALA A 72 3.45 7.92 -14.45
CA ALA A 72 2.57 7.04 -15.23
C ALA A 72 3.03 5.57 -15.18
N GLU A 73 4.33 5.31 -15.27
CA GLU A 73 4.88 3.96 -15.15
C GLU A 73 4.63 3.36 -13.77
N ILE A 74 4.77 4.17 -12.71
CA ILE A 74 4.46 3.73 -11.33
C ILE A 74 3.00 3.30 -11.23
N LEU A 75 2.07 4.14 -11.67
CA LEU A 75 0.65 3.83 -11.59
C LEU A 75 0.29 2.60 -12.43
N ASN A 76 0.89 2.47 -13.61
CA ASN A 76 0.69 1.30 -14.47
C ASN A 76 1.24 0.02 -13.81
N ALA A 77 2.37 0.10 -13.11
CA ALA A 77 2.96 -1.03 -12.41
C ALA A 77 2.04 -1.61 -11.33
N THR A 78 1.23 -0.76 -10.67
CA THR A 78 0.27 -1.24 -9.68
C THR A 78 -0.93 -1.98 -10.27
N GLY A 79 -1.01 -2.11 -11.60
CA GLY A 79 -2.16 -2.67 -12.30
C GLY A 79 -3.42 -1.80 -12.21
N PHE A 80 -3.29 -0.53 -11.82
CA PHE A 80 -4.41 0.38 -11.73
C PHE A 80 -4.92 0.77 -13.12
N SER A 81 -6.24 0.78 -13.28
CA SER A 81 -6.91 1.30 -14.46
C SER A 81 -8.04 2.20 -14.02
N TRP A 82 -8.11 3.42 -14.56
CA TRP A 82 -9.21 4.36 -14.27
C TRP A 82 -10.59 3.83 -14.70
N ARG A 83 -10.62 2.77 -15.52
CA ARG A 83 -11.85 2.08 -15.94
C ARG A 83 -12.31 1.00 -14.96
N ASP A 84 -11.43 0.54 -14.05
CA ASP A 84 -11.82 -0.40 -13.01
C ASP A 84 -12.46 0.38 -11.86
N ILE A 85 -13.74 0.12 -11.64
CA ILE A 85 -14.58 0.88 -10.72
C ILE A 85 -14.59 0.31 -9.31
N ASP A 86 -13.92 -0.81 -9.07
CA ASP A 86 -13.79 -1.37 -7.74
C ASP A 86 -12.96 -0.40 -6.88
N PRO A 87 -13.54 0.17 -5.81
CA PRO A 87 -12.81 1.06 -4.90
C PRO A 87 -11.55 0.42 -4.31
N SER A 88 -11.50 -0.92 -4.23
CA SER A 88 -10.33 -1.63 -3.74
C SER A 88 -9.08 -1.38 -4.59
N ARG A 89 -9.23 -1.08 -5.89
CA ARG A 89 -8.12 -0.93 -6.84
C ARG A 89 -7.28 0.30 -6.59
N ILE A 90 -7.91 1.45 -6.37
CA ILE A 90 -7.18 2.68 -6.04
C ILE A 90 -6.50 2.53 -4.67
N GLU A 91 -7.15 1.87 -3.72
CA GLU A 91 -6.57 1.61 -2.40
C GLU A 91 -5.38 0.65 -2.47
N SER A 92 -5.43 -0.38 -3.32
CA SER A 92 -4.29 -1.28 -3.56
C SER A 92 -3.13 -0.53 -4.23
N ALA A 93 -3.40 0.34 -5.20
CA ALA A 93 -2.38 1.17 -5.83
C ALA A 93 -1.70 2.10 -4.81
N ILE A 94 -2.49 2.78 -3.98
CA ILE A 94 -1.98 3.65 -2.90
C ILE A 94 -1.18 2.83 -1.88
N ALA A 95 -1.60 1.59 -1.55
CA ALA A 95 -0.86 0.74 -0.65
C ALA A 95 0.51 0.33 -1.19
N GLN A 96 0.62 -0.01 -2.48
CA GLN A 96 1.91 -0.28 -3.10
C GLN A 96 2.83 0.94 -3.07
N LEU A 97 2.29 2.13 -3.34
CA LEU A 97 3.03 3.37 -3.17
C LEU A 97 3.53 3.51 -1.73
N ARG A 98 2.67 3.31 -0.71
CA ARG A 98 3.07 3.34 0.71
C ARG A 98 4.16 2.33 1.04
N ALA A 99 4.11 1.14 0.44
CA ALA A 99 5.15 0.14 0.60
C ALA A 99 6.51 0.61 0.05
N ILE A 100 6.55 1.33 -1.07
CA ILE A 100 7.79 1.93 -1.60
C ILE A 100 8.44 2.86 -0.57
N PHE A 101 7.65 3.75 0.04
CA PHE A 101 8.17 4.65 1.08
C PHE A 101 8.68 3.89 2.29
N PHE A 102 7.89 2.93 2.77
CA PHE A 102 8.27 2.09 3.89
C PHE A 102 9.60 1.37 3.60
N LEU A 103 9.74 0.73 2.45
CA LEU A 103 10.99 0.05 2.07
C LEU A 103 12.17 1.02 2.02
N ASN A 104 11.97 2.22 1.47
CA ASN A 104 13.00 3.25 1.43
C ASN A 104 13.42 3.73 2.84
N THR A 105 12.47 3.90 3.78
CA THR A 105 12.82 4.23 5.18
C THR A 105 13.50 3.07 5.90
N GLN A 106 13.18 1.83 5.50
CA GLN A 106 13.90 0.62 5.90
C GLN A 106 15.20 0.40 5.11
N GLN A 107 15.75 1.44 4.45
CA GLN A 107 17.03 1.44 3.71
C GLN A 107 17.15 0.32 2.65
N PHE A 108 16.03 -0.11 2.07
CA PHE A 108 16.09 -0.92 0.86
C PHE A 108 16.56 -0.04 -0.31
N ALA A 109 17.36 -0.63 -1.18
CA ALA A 109 17.79 -0.08 -2.47
C ALA A 109 17.17 -0.90 -3.61
N ASP A 110 17.32 -0.39 -4.84
CA ASP A 110 16.84 -1.05 -6.06
C ASP A 110 15.36 -1.51 -5.95
N ILE A 111 14.50 -0.62 -5.43
CA ILE A 111 13.07 -0.88 -5.26
C ILE A 111 12.39 -0.84 -6.63
N ILE A 112 12.08 -2.02 -7.16
CA ILE A 112 11.52 -2.22 -8.49
C ILE A 112 10.09 -2.75 -8.35
N LEU A 113 9.14 -2.02 -8.92
CA LEU A 113 7.77 -2.52 -9.10
C LEU A 113 7.75 -3.53 -10.25
N ILE A 114 7.19 -4.71 -10.01
CA ILE A 114 7.02 -5.71 -11.07
C ILE A 114 5.82 -5.29 -11.90
N LEU A 115 6.07 -4.91 -13.15
CA LEU A 115 5.01 -4.60 -14.10
C LEU A 115 4.13 -5.84 -14.28
N THR A 116 2.82 -5.65 -14.13
CA THR A 116 1.82 -6.71 -14.32
C THR A 116 2.04 -7.42 -15.66
N GLN A 117 2.58 -8.64 -15.61
CA GLN A 117 2.52 -9.62 -16.70
C GLN A 117 1.39 -10.62 -16.41
N GLU A 118 1.02 -11.44 -17.40
CA GLU A 118 -0.11 -12.38 -17.31
C GLU A 118 0.01 -13.39 -16.13
N SER A 119 1.19 -13.52 -15.50
CA SER A 119 1.41 -14.33 -14.30
C SER A 119 1.21 -13.52 -13.01
N ARG A 120 0.49 -14.10 -12.04
CA ARG A 120 0.41 -13.59 -10.66
C ARG A 120 1.79 -13.69 -9.99
N SER A 121 2.59 -12.65 -10.08
CA SER A 121 3.84 -12.43 -9.34
C SER A 121 3.59 -11.52 -8.13
N SER A 122 4.59 -11.37 -7.28
CA SER A 122 4.59 -10.32 -6.26
C SER A 122 4.75 -8.92 -6.84
N ASP A 123 4.40 -7.92 -6.04
CA ASP A 123 4.33 -6.53 -6.50
C ASP A 123 5.70 -5.86 -6.63
N ILE A 124 6.64 -6.19 -5.73
CA ILE A 124 7.92 -5.48 -5.61
C ILE A 124 9.08 -6.46 -5.48
N VAL A 125 10.22 -6.08 -6.04
CA VAL A 125 11.54 -6.64 -5.72
C VAL A 125 12.42 -5.51 -5.18
N ALA A 126 13.17 -5.78 -4.11
CA ALA A 126 14.11 -4.79 -3.56
C ALA A 126 15.32 -5.47 -2.91
N ILE A 127 16.39 -4.70 -2.65
CA ILE A 127 17.63 -5.19 -2.06
C ILE A 127 17.87 -4.52 -0.72
N ARG A 128 18.19 -5.31 0.32
CA ARG A 128 18.67 -4.80 1.62
C ARG A 128 19.85 -5.65 2.07
N ASN A 129 20.93 -4.99 2.48
CA ASN A 129 22.16 -5.64 2.95
C ASN A 129 22.68 -6.74 2.00
N GLY A 130 22.64 -6.46 0.69
CA GLY A 130 23.07 -7.39 -0.36
C GLY A 130 22.11 -8.55 -0.63
N ARG A 131 21.01 -8.67 0.12
CA ARG A 131 19.99 -9.72 -0.08
C ARG A 131 18.81 -9.19 -0.85
N LYS A 132 18.34 -9.99 -1.80
CA LYS A 132 17.20 -9.64 -2.64
C LYS A 132 15.90 -10.21 -2.07
N PHE A 133 14.85 -9.38 -2.04
CA PHE A 133 13.55 -9.70 -1.47
C PHE A 133 12.47 -9.72 -2.54
N ALA A 134 11.61 -10.75 -2.51
CA ALA A 134 10.32 -10.77 -3.20
C ALA A 134 9.25 -10.24 -2.24
N ILE A 135 8.54 -9.18 -2.63
CA ILE A 135 7.72 -8.40 -1.70
C ILE A 135 6.30 -8.32 -2.23
N GLU A 136 5.38 -8.89 -1.45
CA GLU A 136 3.95 -8.85 -1.71
C GLU A 136 3.30 -7.77 -0.85
N VAL A 137 2.46 -6.93 -1.45
CA VAL A 137 1.76 -5.85 -0.77
C VAL A 137 0.26 -6.12 -0.77
N ILE A 138 -0.35 -5.97 0.40
CA ILE A 138 -1.79 -5.99 0.53
C ILE A 138 -2.28 -4.75 1.27
N ASN A 139 -3.44 -4.25 0.87
CA ASN A 139 -4.13 -3.21 1.60
C ASN A 139 -5.20 -3.81 2.53
N SER A 140 -5.17 -3.38 3.78
CA SER A 140 -6.30 -3.52 4.68
C SER A 140 -7.27 -2.38 4.44
N ILE A 141 -8.43 -2.70 3.89
CA ILE A 141 -9.62 -1.83 3.87
C ILE A 141 -10.44 -2.04 5.15
N TYR A 142 -9.84 -2.64 6.20
CA TYR A 142 -10.53 -2.95 7.45
C TYR A 142 -10.89 -1.66 8.20
N ASP A 143 -12.13 -1.21 8.02
CA ASP A 143 -12.68 -0.03 8.70
C ASP A 143 -13.14 -0.41 10.11
N ALA A 144 -12.15 -0.54 11.00
CA ALA A 144 -12.41 -0.71 12.41
C ALA A 144 -12.80 0.65 13.01
N ASN A 145 -14.08 0.80 13.35
CA ASN A 145 -14.57 1.95 14.12
C ASN A 145 -14.20 1.85 15.62
N GLN A 146 -13.43 0.83 16.00
CA GLN A 146 -13.00 0.54 17.38
C GLN A 146 -11.60 -0.10 17.38
N ARG A 147 -10.98 -0.15 18.56
CA ARG A 147 -9.74 -0.93 18.76
C ARG A 147 -10.01 -2.40 18.45
N PHE A 148 -9.16 -3.02 17.65
CA PHE A 148 -9.15 -4.45 17.37
C PHE A 148 -8.11 -5.16 18.24
N LEU A 149 -8.27 -6.46 18.44
CA LEU A 149 -7.28 -7.30 19.11
C LEU A 149 -6.25 -7.76 18.07
N SER A 150 -4.96 -7.87 18.46
CA SER A 150 -3.88 -8.23 17.52
C SER A 150 -4.14 -9.53 16.75
N HIS A 151 -4.84 -10.49 17.34
CA HIS A 151 -5.21 -11.73 16.66
C HIS A 151 -6.24 -11.53 15.54
N GLU A 152 -7.15 -10.55 15.64
CA GLU A 152 -8.14 -10.27 14.59
C GLU A 152 -7.43 -9.75 13.32
N LEU A 153 -6.42 -8.87 13.51
CA LEU A 153 -5.60 -8.41 12.40
C LEU A 153 -4.71 -9.54 11.86
N ALA A 154 -4.17 -10.37 12.75
CA ALA A 154 -3.35 -11.51 12.36
C ALA A 154 -4.13 -12.55 11.53
N ASP A 155 -5.37 -12.85 11.93
CA ASP A 155 -6.29 -13.76 11.22
C ASP A 155 -6.60 -13.24 9.82
N TRP A 156 -6.88 -11.93 9.70
CA TRP A 156 -7.08 -11.29 8.40
C TRP A 156 -5.83 -11.41 7.53
N ALA A 157 -4.66 -11.04 8.06
CA ALA A 157 -3.40 -11.10 7.32
C ALA A 157 -3.03 -12.52 6.90
N PHE A 158 -3.23 -13.50 7.80
CA PHE A 158 -3.01 -14.93 7.56
C PHE A 158 -3.95 -15.48 6.47
N SER A 159 -5.24 -15.15 6.54
CA SER A 159 -6.24 -15.58 5.55
C SER A 159 -5.86 -15.10 4.15
N ARG A 160 -5.48 -13.82 4.03
CA ARG A 160 -5.00 -13.25 2.78
C ARG A 160 -3.70 -13.90 2.29
N LEU A 161 -2.76 -14.13 3.19
CA LEU A 161 -1.46 -14.73 2.85
C LEU A 161 -1.60 -16.16 2.29
N THR A 162 -2.49 -16.96 2.89
CA THR A 162 -2.64 -18.39 2.60
C THR A 162 -3.76 -18.69 1.60
N SER A 163 -4.98 -18.23 1.88
CA SER A 163 -6.18 -18.60 1.13
C SER A 163 -6.27 -17.89 -0.22
N GLU A 164 -5.65 -16.73 -0.36
CA GLU A 164 -5.66 -15.95 -1.61
C GLU A 164 -4.39 -16.13 -2.45
N GLY A 165 -3.52 -17.08 -2.07
CA GLY A 165 -2.35 -17.47 -2.86
C GLY A 165 -1.22 -16.44 -2.86
N LYS A 166 -1.22 -15.46 -1.93
CA LYS A 166 -0.17 -14.44 -1.80
C LYS A 166 1.19 -15.05 -1.46
N LYS A 167 1.23 -16.08 -0.62
CA LYS A 167 2.47 -16.85 -0.38
C LYS A 167 3.04 -17.48 -1.65
N ALA A 168 2.18 -17.96 -2.54
CA ALA A 168 2.61 -18.53 -3.82
C ALA A 168 3.16 -17.46 -4.79
N GLN A 169 2.66 -16.22 -4.71
CA GLN A 169 3.18 -15.08 -5.47
C GLN A 169 4.62 -14.75 -5.03
N ILE A 170 4.87 -14.69 -3.72
CA ILE A 170 6.21 -14.48 -3.16
C ILE A 170 7.17 -15.57 -3.64
N LEU A 171 6.77 -16.85 -3.49
CA LEU A 171 7.63 -17.98 -3.89
C LEU A 171 7.97 -17.94 -5.38
N ARG A 172 6.98 -17.69 -6.24
CA ARG A 172 7.19 -17.57 -7.68
C ARG A 172 8.14 -16.43 -8.02
N THR A 173 7.93 -15.26 -7.45
CA THR A 173 8.81 -14.11 -7.68
C THR A 173 10.22 -14.37 -7.14
N SER A 174 10.35 -15.08 -6.02
CA SER A 174 11.66 -15.50 -5.53
C SER A 174 12.38 -16.40 -6.51
N GLU A 175 11.68 -17.35 -7.15
CA GLU A 175 12.26 -18.20 -8.19
C GLU A 175 12.62 -17.40 -9.45
N GLU A 176 11.70 -16.59 -9.97
CA GLU A 176 11.86 -15.81 -11.21
C GLU A 176 12.97 -14.76 -11.10
N HIS A 177 13.13 -14.14 -9.93
CA HIS A 177 14.07 -13.04 -9.72
C HIS A 177 15.27 -13.41 -8.84
N SER A 178 15.42 -14.68 -8.46
CA SER A 178 16.48 -15.16 -7.56
C SER A 178 16.52 -14.39 -6.22
N CYS A 179 15.35 -14.21 -5.60
CA CYS A 179 15.26 -13.59 -4.28
C CYS A 179 15.58 -14.60 -3.18
N GLU A 180 16.35 -14.17 -2.17
CA GLU A 180 16.74 -15.00 -1.02
C GLU A 180 15.72 -14.94 0.11
N LYS A 181 14.92 -13.87 0.14
CA LYS A 181 13.95 -13.58 1.20
C LYS A 181 12.62 -13.14 0.60
N GLY A 182 11.56 -13.33 1.37
CA GLY A 182 10.23 -12.79 1.12
C GLY A 182 9.87 -11.70 2.13
N ALA A 183 9.03 -10.77 1.73
CA ALA A 183 8.29 -9.93 2.67
C ALA A 183 6.81 -9.86 2.28
N TYR A 184 5.95 -9.86 3.28
CA TYR A 184 4.53 -9.62 3.14
C TYR A 184 4.18 -8.33 3.87
N ILE A 185 3.79 -7.30 3.12
CA ILE A 185 3.49 -5.97 3.62
C ILE A 185 1.98 -5.77 3.67
N ALA A 186 1.43 -5.78 4.87
CA ALA A 186 0.05 -5.43 5.15
C ALA A 186 -0.07 -3.93 5.47
N VAL A 187 -0.56 -3.17 4.49
CA VAL A 187 -0.78 -1.72 4.63
C VAL A 187 -2.13 -1.45 5.30
N ILE A 188 -2.07 -0.96 6.53
CA ILE A 188 -3.24 -0.58 7.33
C ILE A 188 -3.67 0.83 6.90
N SER A 189 -4.83 0.90 6.25
CA SER A 189 -5.26 2.13 5.60
C SER A 189 -6.27 2.94 6.42
N THR A 190 -6.78 2.45 7.54
CA THR A 190 -7.94 3.06 8.21
C THR A 190 -7.54 3.98 9.35
N GLN A 191 -8.07 5.20 9.31
CA GLN A 191 -7.60 6.30 10.17
C GLN A 191 -7.93 6.04 11.64
N GLN A 192 -9.09 5.45 11.93
CA GLN A 192 -9.54 5.18 13.29
C GLN A 192 -8.85 3.94 13.86
N ALA A 193 -8.77 2.87 13.06
CA ALA A 193 -8.09 1.64 13.45
C ALA A 193 -6.61 1.89 13.77
N ALA A 194 -5.92 2.72 12.98
CA ALA A 194 -4.53 3.05 13.27
C ALA A 194 -4.35 4.09 14.39
N SER A 195 -5.41 4.77 14.87
CA SER A 195 -5.29 5.81 15.93
C SER A 195 -5.44 5.23 17.33
N LEU A 196 -6.07 4.07 17.45
CA LEU A 196 -6.39 3.43 18.73
C LEU A 196 -5.41 2.30 19.10
N GLN A 197 -4.44 2.05 18.22
CA GLN A 197 -3.46 0.99 18.33
C GLN A 197 -2.07 1.56 18.54
N THR A 198 -1.20 0.75 19.12
CA THR A 198 0.20 1.06 19.37
C THR A 198 1.09 0.21 18.45
N HIS A 199 2.36 0.60 18.31
CA HIS A 199 3.39 -0.22 17.68
C HIS A 199 3.37 -1.68 18.17
N GLU A 200 3.25 -1.91 19.48
CA GLU A 200 3.22 -3.26 20.06
C GLU A 200 2.01 -4.08 19.60
N ASP A 201 0.84 -3.45 19.39
CA ASP A 201 -0.34 -4.15 18.88
C ASP A 201 -0.10 -4.65 17.44
N PHE A 202 0.59 -3.85 16.61
CA PHE A 202 0.96 -4.22 15.23
C PHE A 202 2.10 -5.24 15.19
N LEU A 203 3.09 -5.12 16.07
CA LEU A 203 4.18 -6.08 16.20
C LEU A 203 3.65 -7.45 16.62
N GLU A 204 2.75 -7.48 17.59
CA GLU A 204 2.09 -8.71 18.02
C GLU A 204 1.25 -9.33 16.90
N ALA A 205 0.52 -8.52 16.12
CA ALA A 205 -0.20 -9.02 14.96
C ALA A 205 0.74 -9.62 13.91
N ALA A 206 1.86 -8.96 13.61
CA ALA A 206 2.88 -9.47 12.68
C ALA A 206 3.49 -10.80 13.18
N ARG A 207 3.79 -10.89 14.48
CA ARG A 207 4.28 -12.11 15.13
C ARG A 207 3.28 -13.25 15.01
N LEU A 208 2.03 -13.02 15.37
CA LEU A 208 0.96 -14.03 15.29
C LEU A 208 0.77 -14.51 13.85
N THR A 209 0.73 -13.62 12.85
CA THR A 209 0.65 -14.02 11.44
C THR A 209 1.82 -14.91 11.03
N TRP A 210 3.04 -14.56 11.44
CA TRP A 210 4.24 -15.35 11.16
C TRP A 210 4.20 -16.75 11.81
N GLU A 211 3.67 -16.84 13.03
CA GLU A 211 3.46 -18.12 13.73
C GLU A 211 2.37 -18.97 13.06
N TYR A 212 1.27 -18.37 12.63
CA TYR A 212 0.17 -19.08 11.95
C TYR A 212 0.62 -19.74 10.64
N ILE A 213 1.59 -19.15 9.94
CA ILE A 213 2.21 -19.76 8.74
C ILE A 213 3.39 -20.69 9.05
N SER A 214 3.52 -21.16 10.30
CA SER A 214 4.56 -22.08 10.77
C SER A 214 5.98 -21.52 10.74
N SER A 215 6.14 -20.23 11.04
CA SER A 215 7.43 -19.62 11.37
C SER A 215 8.54 -19.77 10.30
N PRO A 216 8.29 -19.38 9.04
CA PRO A 216 9.28 -19.46 7.96
C PRO A 216 10.49 -18.55 8.23
N THR A 217 11.71 -19.09 8.04
CA THR A 217 12.97 -18.37 8.33
C THR A 217 13.38 -17.35 7.26
N ASP A 218 12.68 -17.34 6.14
CA ASP A 218 12.94 -16.55 4.95
C ASP A 218 11.85 -15.53 4.63
N LEU A 219 10.80 -15.42 5.44
CA LEU A 219 9.68 -14.51 5.22
C LEU A 219 9.49 -13.57 6.41
N HIS A 220 9.33 -12.29 6.09
CA HIS A 220 9.03 -11.22 7.04
C HIS A 220 7.60 -10.73 6.87
N ILE A 221 6.90 -10.47 7.98
CA ILE A 221 5.58 -9.88 8.01
C ILE A 221 5.72 -8.43 8.45
N CYS A 222 5.20 -7.50 7.65
CA CYS A 222 5.25 -6.07 7.93
C CYS A 222 3.82 -5.53 8.06
N MET A 223 3.55 -4.78 9.13
CA MET A 223 2.31 -4.03 9.32
C MET A 223 2.65 -2.55 9.13
N VAL A 224 2.10 -1.92 8.08
CA VAL A 224 2.46 -0.55 7.68
C VAL A 224 1.27 0.38 7.87
N THR A 225 1.37 1.28 8.83
CA THR A 225 0.35 2.28 9.15
C THR A 225 0.68 3.65 8.56
N GLY A 226 1.94 3.90 8.21
CA GLY A 226 2.41 5.20 7.70
C GLY A 226 2.24 6.33 8.72
N ARG A 227 2.18 6.00 10.02
CA ARG A 227 1.97 6.95 11.10
C ARG A 227 3.16 7.04 12.01
N VAL A 228 3.33 8.24 12.55
CA VAL A 228 4.31 8.53 13.57
C VAL A 228 3.56 8.96 14.82
N THR A 229 3.67 8.17 15.88
CA THR A 229 3.14 8.52 17.19
C THR A 229 4.19 9.34 17.94
N LEU A 230 3.79 10.53 18.40
CA LEU A 230 4.66 11.44 19.16
C LEU A 230 5.26 10.72 20.38
N GLY A 231 6.59 10.69 20.45
CA GLY A 231 7.35 10.06 21.55
C GLY A 231 7.72 8.58 21.34
N TYR A 232 7.11 7.89 20.38
CA TYR A 232 7.33 6.45 20.14
C TYR A 232 7.88 6.12 18.74
N GLY A 233 7.87 7.08 17.81
CA GLY A 233 8.38 6.87 16.45
C GLY A 233 7.30 6.30 15.53
N SER A 234 7.70 5.54 14.51
CA SER A 234 6.75 4.93 13.57
C SER A 234 5.97 3.80 14.23
N ASP A 235 4.66 3.73 13.98
CA ASP A 235 3.83 2.59 14.38
C ASP A 235 3.95 1.40 13.42
N ASP A 236 4.75 1.53 12.35
CA ASP A 236 5.05 0.41 11.46
C ASP A 236 5.82 -0.69 12.21
N ALA A 237 5.45 -1.96 12.00
CA ALA A 237 6.03 -3.09 12.70
C ALA A 237 6.50 -4.19 11.72
N ILE A 238 7.58 -4.88 12.08
CA ILE A 238 8.21 -5.92 11.25
C ILE A 238 8.51 -7.14 12.14
N TYR A 239 8.10 -8.33 11.71
CA TYR A 239 8.41 -9.57 12.39
C TYR A 239 8.65 -10.75 11.43
N PRO A 240 9.71 -11.56 11.61
CA PRO A 240 10.89 -11.25 12.42
C PRO A 240 11.60 -10.00 11.88
N SER A 241 12.46 -9.38 12.70
CA SER A 241 13.23 -8.19 12.28
C SER A 241 14.09 -8.50 11.04
N TRP A 242 14.39 -7.45 10.25
CA TRP A 242 15.28 -7.59 9.10
C TRP A 242 16.64 -8.18 9.51
N PRO A 243 17.25 -9.04 8.68
CA PRO A 243 18.61 -9.47 8.92
C PRO A 243 19.55 -8.24 8.95
N SER A 244 20.42 -8.21 9.96
CA SER A 244 21.51 -7.23 10.07
C SER A 244 22.51 -7.39 8.94
#